data_AF-A0A7G9QLG1-F1
#
_entry.id   AF-A0A7G9QLG1-F1
#
_cell.length_a   1.000
_cell.length_b   1.000
_cell.length_c   1.000
_cell.angle_alpha   90.00
_cell.angle_beta   90.00
_cell.angle_gamma   90.00
#
_symmetry.space_group_name_H-M   'P 1'
#
loop_
_entity.id
_entity.type
_entity.pdbx_description
1 polymer ?
#
loop_
_entity_poly.entity_id
_entity_poly.type
_entity_poly.pdbx_seq_one_letter_code
_entity_poly.pdbx_strand_id
1 'polypeptide(L)' 'MTTITLQVPDSLGKHEHDTVRFIAAKLYESGKLSLGQAAAMVDLPKRTFAELLSDYGVSLLNYPASEILKDAEKL' A
#
# COMPACT_ATOMS: atom_id res chain seq x y z
N MET A 1 -8.59 14.50 7.91
CA MET A 1 -8.80 13.21 7.24
C MET A 1 -10.09 13.29 6.46
N THR A 2 -10.16 12.64 5.30
CA THR A 2 -11.37 12.59 4.48
C THR A 2 -11.89 11.16 4.49
N THR A 3 -13.18 10.97 4.71
CA THR A 3 -13.82 9.65 4.70
C THR A 3 -14.46 9.39 3.34
N ILE A 4 -14.17 8.22 2.77
CA ILE A 4 -14.80 7.71 1.54
C ILE A 4 -15.58 6.45 1.92
N THR A 5 -16.84 6.38 1.51
CA THR A 5 -17.69 5.19 1.70
C THR A 5 -17.76 4.40 0.41
N LEU A 6 -17.45 3.11 0.47
CA LEU A 6 -17.51 2.18 -0.66
C LEU A 6 -18.54 1.09 -0.36
N GLN A 7 -19.42 0.81 -1.32
CA GLN A 7 -20.22 -0.41 -1.27
C GLN A 7 -19.39 -1.55 -1.86
N VAL A 8 -19.26 -2.64 -1.09
CA VAL A 8 -18.52 -3.84 -1.49
C VAL A 8 -19.43 -5.06 -1.32
N PRO A 9 -19.17 -6.17 -2.04
CA PRO A 9 -19.85 -7.43 -1.76
C PRO A 9 -19.70 -7.86 -0.29
N ASP A 10 -20.73 -8.50 0.27
CA ASP A 10 -20.75 -8.94 1.67
C ASP A 10 -19.57 -9.84 2.04
N SER A 11 -19.03 -10.60 1.08
CA SER A 11 -17.85 -11.44 1.28
C SER A 11 -16.62 -10.62 1.67
N LEU A 12 -16.47 -9.40 1.13
CA LEU A 12 -15.38 -8.49 1.49
C LEU A 12 -15.66 -7.79 2.81
N GLY A 13 -16.93 -7.43 3.08
CA GLY A 13 -17.34 -6.87 4.36
C GLY A 13 -17.04 -7.78 5.55
N LYS A 14 -17.19 -9.10 5.39
CA LYS A 14 -16.80 -10.11 6.41
C LYS A 14 -15.29 -10.12 6.72
N HIS A 15 -14.47 -9.58 5.82
CA HIS A 15 -13.02 -9.48 5.94
C HIS A 15 -12.58 -8.02 5.85
N GLU A 16 -13.28 -7.12 6.55
CA GLU A 16 -13.09 -5.67 6.46
C GLU A 16 -11.61 -5.25 6.63
N HIS A 17 -10.95 -5.70 7.70
CA HIS A 17 -9.55 -5.33 7.96
C HIS A 17 -8.60 -5.76 6.84
N ASP A 18 -8.77 -6.98 6.32
CA ASP A 18 -7.94 -7.50 5.23
C ASP A 18 -8.23 -6.75 3.92
N THR A 19 -9.51 -6.45 3.66
CA THR A 19 -9.94 -5.66 2.50
C THR A 19 -9.33 -4.26 2.51
N VAL A 20 -9.36 -3.56 3.66
CA VAL A 20 -8.77 -2.22 3.78
C VAL A 20 -7.25 -2.27 3.61
N ARG A 21 -6.58 -3.30 4.15
CA ARG A 21 -5.14 -3.53 3.97
C ARG A 21 -4.76 -3.78 2.51
N PHE A 22 -5.52 -4.61 1.82
CA PHE A 22 -5.36 -4.83 0.38
C PHE A 22 -5.48 -3.53 -0.41
N ILE A 23 -6.51 -2.72 -0.13
CA ILE A 23 -6.70 -1.42 -0.80
C ILE A 23 -5.52 -0.50 -0.51
N ALA A 24 -5.06 -0.39 0.75
CA ALA A 24 -3.92 0.44 1.12
C ALA A 24 -2.64 -0.01 0.40
N ALA A 25 -2.40 -1.33 0.31
CA ALA A 25 -1.26 -1.90 -0.40
C ALA A 25 -1.30 -1.58 -1.90
N LYS A 26 -2.46 -1.70 -2.55
CA LYS A 26 -2.62 -1.37 -3.98
C LYS A 26 -2.56 0.13 -4.29
N LEU A 27 -3.01 0.97 -3.37
CA LEU A 27 -2.85 2.42 -3.47
C LEU A 27 -1.39 2.84 -3.28
N TYR A 28 -0.63 2.15 -2.43
CA TYR A 28 0.82 2.32 -2.33
C TYR A 28 1.52 1.87 -3.62
N GLU A 29 1.23 0.66 -4.11
CA GLU A 29 1.80 0.09 -5.35
C GLU A 29 1.61 1.02 -6.54
N SER A 30 0.41 1.60 -6.69
CA SER A 30 0.09 2.56 -7.76
C SER A 30 0.69 3.96 -7.57
N GLY A 31 1.45 4.19 -6.49
CA GLY A 31 2.07 5.48 -6.17
C GLY A 31 1.09 6.56 -5.71
N LYS A 32 -0.18 6.22 -5.46
CA LYS A 32 -1.22 7.16 -5.00
C LYS A 32 -1.07 7.50 -3.52
N LEU A 33 -0.52 6.58 -2.74
CA LEU A 33 -0.16 6.79 -1.34
C LEU A 33 1.34 6.56 -1.16
N SER A 34 1.97 7.41 -0.37
CA SER A 34 3.28 7.09 0.22
C SER A 34 3.13 5.93 1.21
N LEU A 35 4.23 5.23 1.51
CA LEU A 35 4.24 4.15 2.50
C LEU A 35 3.65 4.59 3.86
N GLY A 36 3.92 5.84 4.26
CA GLY A 36 3.38 6.42 5.49
C GLY A 36 1.87 6.68 5.46
N GLN A 37 1.35 7.16 4.33
CA GLN A 37 -0.09 7.39 4.18
C GLN A 37 -0.86 6.07 4.11
N ALA A 38 -0.32 5.07 3.41
CA ALA A 38 -0.91 3.74 3.35
C ALA A 38 -0.92 3.05 4.72
N ALA A 39 0.18 3.16 5.48
CA ALA A 39 0.24 2.66 6.86
C ALA A 39 -0.78 3.35 7.78
N ALA A 40 -0.95 4.67 7.66
CA ALA A 40 -1.94 5.42 8.44
C ALA A 40 -3.40 5.06 8.08
N MET A 41 -3.67 4.66 6.83
CA MET A 41 -5.00 4.24 6.38
C MET A 41 -5.48 2.96 7.08
N VAL A 42 -4.56 2.11 7.53
CA VAL A 42 -4.84 0.83 8.20
C VAL A 42 -4.46 0.83 9.69
N ASP A 43 -4.17 2.01 10.25
CA ASP A 43 -3.73 2.21 11.63
C ASP A 43 -2.54 1.32 12.04
N LEU A 44 -1.53 1.23 11.17
CA LEU A 44 -0.31 0.47 11.43
C LEU A 44 0.92 1.37 11.47
N PRO A 45 1.95 1.01 12.26
CA PRO A 45 3.27 1.59 12.13
C PRO A 45 3.82 1.37 10.71
N LYS A 46 4.56 2.37 10.19
CA LYS A 46 5.21 2.31 8.85
C LYS A 46 5.99 1.02 8.61
N ARG A 47 6.74 0.54 9.61
CA ARG A 47 7.55 -0.68 9.52
C ARG A 47 6.68 -1.93 9.37
N THR A 48 5.65 -2.04 10.21
CA THR A 48 4.70 -3.15 10.16
C THR A 48 3.94 -3.19 8.83
N PHE A 49 3.55 -2.04 8.30
CA PHE A 49 2.92 -1.99 6.98
C PHE A 49 3.87 -2.41 5.86
N ALA A 50 5.15 -2.02 5.94
CA ALA A 50 6.17 -2.41 4.95
C ALA A 50 6.36 -3.94 4.86
N GLU A 51 6.34 -4.63 6.00
CA GLU A 51 6.42 -6.10 6.06
C GLU A 51 5.19 -6.75 5.41
N LEU A 52 4.00 -6.19 5.71
CA LEU A 52 2.70 -6.65 5.23
C LEU A 52 2.47 -6.46 3.73
N LEU A 53 3.22 -5.59 3.04
CA LEU A 53 3.11 -5.45 1.58
C LEU A 53 3.35 -6.77 0.84
N SER A 54 4.25 -7.61 1.36
CA SER A 54 4.58 -8.90 0.77
C SER A 54 3.40 -9.87 0.75
N ASP A 55 2.52 -9.83 1.76
CA ASP A 55 1.31 -10.66 1.84
C ASP A 55 0.31 -10.35 0.72
N TYR A 56 0.35 -9.13 0.17
CA TYR A 56 -0.51 -8.67 -0.93
C TYR A 56 0.21 -8.63 -2.28
N GLY A 57 1.41 -9.23 -2.37
CA GLY A 57 2.22 -9.30 -3.58
C GLY A 57 2.74 -7.93 -4.04
N VAL A 58 2.88 -6.97 -3.13
CA VAL A 58 3.38 -5.63 -3.42
C VAL A 58 4.84 -5.52 -2.99
N SER A 59 5.69 -5.04 -3.90
CA SER A 59 7.10 -4.78 -3.59
C SER A 59 7.23 -3.56 -2.68
N LEU A 60 8.05 -3.68 -1.63
CA LEU A 60 8.45 -2.54 -0.79
C LEU A 60 9.26 -1.50 -1.58
N LEU A 61 9.97 -1.94 -2.62
CA LEU A 61 10.65 -1.04 -3.54
C LEU A 61 9.64 -0.59 -4.58
N ASN A 62 8.80 0.38 -4.24
CA ASN A 62 8.01 1.11 -5.24
C ASN A 62 8.87 2.17 -5.94
N TYR A 63 9.99 1.73 -6.52
CA TYR A 63 10.75 2.54 -7.45
C TYR A 63 10.29 2.17 -8.86
N PRO A 64 9.79 3.10 -9.67
CA PRO A 64 9.69 2.83 -11.10
C PRO A 64 11.10 2.47 -11.60
N ALA A 65 11.21 1.46 -12.46
CA ALA A 65 12.50 0.97 -12.96
C ALA A 65 13.38 2.11 -13.53
N SER A 66 12.75 3.16 -14.05
CA SER A 66 13.38 4.39 -14.53
C SER A 66 14.10 5.23 -13.46
N GLU A 67 13.70 5.14 -12.18
CA GLU A 67 14.40 5.81 -11.09
C GLU A 67 15.54 4.97 -10.52
N ILE A 68 15.41 3.63 -10.51
CA ILE A 68 16.50 2.71 -10.13
C ILE A 68 17.70 2.88 -11.09
N LEU A 69 17.42 2.99 -12.40
CA LEU A 69 18.44 3.22 -13.43
C LEU A 69 19.21 4.54 -13.21
N LYS A 70 18.51 5.62 -12.83
CA LYS A 70 19.13 6.93 -12.61
C LYS A 70 20.07 6.97 -11.39
N ASP A 71 19.80 6.15 -10.38
CA ASP A 71 20.68 6.05 -9.21
C ASP A 71 21.85 5.09 -9.47
N ALA A 72 21.64 4.04 -10.29
CA ALA A 72 22.71 3.14 -10.74
C ALA A 72 23.73 3.83 -11.66
N GLU A 73 23.30 4.81 -12.46
CA GLU A 73 24.17 5.62 -13.33
C GLU A 73 25.02 6.65 -12.57
N LYS A 74 24.78 6.83 -11.26
CA LYS A 74 25.55 7.76 -10.40
C LYS A 74 26.64 7.08 -9.55
N LEU A 75 26.86 5.78 -9.73
CA LEU A 75 27.96 5.00 -9.13
C LEU A 75 29.02 4.71 -10.19
#